data_AF-A0A2S9MZ49-F1
#
_entry.id   AF-A0A2S9MZ49-F1
#
_cell.length_a   1.000
_cell.length_b   1.000
_cell.length_c   1.000
_cell.angle_alpha   90.00
_cell.angle_beta   90.00
_cell.angle_gamma   90.00
#
_symmetry.space_group_name_H-M   'P 1'
#
loop_
_entity.id
_entity.type
_entity.pdbx_description
1 polymer ?
#
loop_
_entity_poly.entity_id
_entity_poly.type
_entity_poly.pdbx_seq_one_letter_code
_entity_poly.pdbx_strand_id
1 'polypeptide(L)'
;MKFDLQRRYESADDFFALEGSVVMKLSAGAAIEICERAAEQGMVVSRVEGGIWHFPGFEARLDCIWDGADPPVDSTAANQNNLAAADFIRAESNVHDVFVVTAPCMTGW
;
A
#
# COMPACT_ATOMS: atom_id res chain seq x y z
N MET A 1 14.59 -0.32 -11.61
CA MET A 1 13.39 -0.83 -10.91
C MET A 1 13.49 -2.34 -10.87
N LYS A 2 13.22 -2.99 -9.72
CA LYS A 2 13.44 -4.43 -9.53
C LYS A 2 12.27 -5.31 -10.04
N PHE A 3 11.23 -4.69 -10.58
CA PHE A 3 9.96 -5.33 -10.92
C PHE A 3 9.30 -4.63 -12.12
N ASP A 4 8.35 -5.30 -12.76
CA ASP A 4 7.58 -4.83 -13.91
C ASP A 4 6.43 -3.91 -13.49
N LEU A 5 6.37 -2.71 -14.08
CA LEU A 5 5.33 -1.69 -13.84
C LEU A 5 4.00 -1.98 -14.53
N GLN A 6 3.97 -2.88 -15.52
CA GLN A 6 2.76 -3.29 -16.24
C GLN A 6 2.07 -4.50 -15.61
N ARG A 7 2.59 -4.98 -14.48
CA ARG A 7 2.04 -6.11 -13.73
C ARG A 7 1.31 -5.64 -12.48
N ARG A 8 0.17 -6.26 -12.20
CA ARG A 8 -0.49 -6.24 -10.89
C ARG A 8 0.04 -7.41 -10.04
N TYR A 9 0.60 -7.10 -8.88
CA TYR A 9 1.20 -8.04 -7.94
C TYR A 9 0.16 -8.50 -6.92
N GLU A 10 0.25 -9.77 -6.54
CA GLU A 10 -0.71 -10.43 -5.65
C GLU A 10 -0.06 -10.91 -4.35
N SER A 11 1.22 -10.61 -4.15
CA SER A 11 1.99 -11.00 -2.97
C SER A 11 2.52 -9.77 -2.23
N ALA A 12 2.32 -9.75 -0.91
CA ALA A 12 2.98 -8.78 -0.03
C ALA A 12 4.49 -9.00 0.05
N ASP A 13 4.96 -10.24 -0.07
CA ASP A 13 6.39 -10.55 -0.03
C ASP A 13 7.13 -9.91 -1.22
N ASP A 14 6.52 -9.90 -2.41
CA ASP A 14 7.07 -9.21 -3.58
C ASP A 14 7.27 -7.71 -3.30
N PHE A 15 6.34 -7.07 -2.59
CA PHE A 15 6.45 -5.66 -2.22
C PHE A 15 7.66 -5.40 -1.33
N PHE A 16 7.85 -6.19 -0.27
CA PHE A 16 8.98 -6.02 0.64
C PHE A 16 10.31 -6.39 -0.02
N ALA A 17 10.37 -7.49 -0.78
CA ALA A 17 11.59 -7.98 -1.42
C ALA A 17 12.07 -7.09 -2.57
N LEU A 18 11.15 -6.45 -3.30
CA LEU A 18 11.44 -5.68 -4.50
C LEU A 18 11.39 -4.17 -4.27
N GLU A 19 11.21 -3.72 -3.02
CA GLU A 19 11.09 -2.30 -2.64
C GLU A 19 9.94 -1.62 -3.41
N GLY A 20 8.74 -2.19 -3.31
CA GLY A 20 7.56 -1.83 -4.10
C GLY A 20 6.87 -0.51 -3.74
N SER A 21 7.28 0.13 -2.64
CA SER A 21 6.70 1.39 -2.13
C SER A 21 6.56 2.45 -3.24
N VAL A 22 5.49 3.23 -3.21
CA VAL A 22 5.18 4.36 -4.12
C VAL A 22 4.70 3.97 -5.52
N VAL A 23 5.03 2.77 -6.04
CA VAL A 23 4.92 2.52 -7.49
C VAL A 23 4.43 1.13 -7.88
N MET A 24 4.50 0.13 -6.99
CA MET A 24 4.01 -1.22 -7.26
C MET A 24 2.48 -1.26 -7.30
N LYS A 25 1.92 -1.90 -8.33
CA LYS A 25 0.46 -2.07 -8.50
C LYS A 25 0.09 -3.36 -7.79
N LEU A 26 -0.73 -3.27 -6.76
CA LEU A 26 -1.06 -4.36 -5.87
C LEU A 26 -2.53 -4.71 -6.03
N SER A 27 -2.86 -6.00 -6.00
CA SER A 27 -4.23 -6.42 -5.72
C SER A 27 -4.67 -5.95 -4.33
N ALA A 28 -5.98 -5.86 -4.09
CA ALA A 28 -6.54 -5.53 -2.79
C ALA A 28 -5.98 -6.43 -1.66
N GLY A 29 -5.94 -7.74 -1.89
CA GLY A 29 -5.43 -8.70 -0.91
C GLY A 29 -3.97 -8.45 -0.54
N ALA A 30 -3.12 -8.22 -1.54
CA ALA A 30 -1.71 -7.91 -1.31
C ALA A 30 -1.53 -6.58 -0.55
N ALA A 31 -2.28 -5.54 -0.92
CA ALA A 31 -2.20 -4.24 -0.25
C ALA A 31 -2.64 -4.31 1.22
N ILE A 32 -3.72 -5.05 1.51
CA ILE A 32 -4.18 -5.30 2.89
C ILE A 32 -3.09 -6.02 3.69
N GLU A 33 -2.53 -7.10 3.15
CA GLU A 33 -1.49 -7.88 3.84
C GLU A 33 -0.21 -7.06 4.08
N ILE A 34 0.17 -6.18 3.14
CA ILE A 34 1.26 -5.21 3.34
C ILE A 34 0.97 -4.29 4.52
N CYS A 35 -0.22 -3.70 4.57
CA CYS A 35 -0.63 -2.82 5.66
C CYS A 35 -0.57 -3.56 7.01
N GLU A 36 -1.08 -4.79 7.09
CA GLU A 36 -1.06 -5.58 8.33
C GLU A 36 0.37 -5.92 8.81
N ARG A 37 1.31 -6.15 7.88
CA ARG A 37 2.68 -6.55 8.19
C ARG A 37 3.67 -5.38 8.27
N ALA A 38 3.32 -4.20 7.78
CA ALA A 38 4.27 -3.08 7.59
C ALA A 38 4.98 -2.66 8.89
N ALA A 39 4.27 -2.64 10.04
CA ALA A 39 4.87 -2.26 11.31
C ALA A 39 5.94 -3.26 11.77
N GLU A 40 5.74 -4.57 11.53
CA GLU A 40 6.73 -5.62 11.79
C GLU A 40 7.97 -5.49 10.90
N GLN A 41 7.80 -4.88 9.72
CA GLN A 41 8.87 -4.58 8.77
C GLN A 41 9.54 -3.21 9.02
N GLY A 42 9.22 -2.52 10.12
CA GLY A 42 9.84 -1.23 10.42
C GLY A 42 9.21 -0.04 9.67
N MET A 43 8.02 -0.21 9.07
CA MET A 43 7.41 0.76 8.16
C MET A 43 6.07 1.31 8.66
N VAL A 44 5.78 2.56 8.28
CA VAL A 44 4.47 3.20 8.44
C VAL A 44 3.88 3.45 7.06
N VAL A 45 2.61 3.12 6.85
CA VAL A 45 1.89 3.44 5.60
C VAL A 45 1.46 4.89 5.66
N SER A 46 2.09 5.76 4.87
CA SER A 46 1.77 7.19 4.85
C SER A 46 0.72 7.54 3.79
N ARG A 47 0.55 6.69 2.76
CA ARG A 47 -0.49 6.88 1.74
C ARG A 47 -0.90 5.58 1.07
N VAL A 48 -2.17 5.50 0.70
CA VAL A 48 -2.73 4.50 -0.21
C VAL A 48 -3.46 5.22 -1.34
N GLU A 49 -3.18 4.82 -2.57
CA GLU A 49 -3.88 5.28 -3.78
C GLU A 49 -4.52 4.08 -4.46
N GLY A 50 -5.83 4.08 -4.62
CA GLY A 50 -6.56 3.05 -5.35
C GLY A 50 -6.86 3.44 -6.79
N GLY A 51 -7.27 2.44 -7.55
CA GLY A 51 -7.54 2.60 -8.96
C GLY A 51 -8.32 1.46 -9.59
N ILE A 52 -8.46 1.56 -10.91
CA ILE A 52 -9.01 0.50 -11.75
C ILE A 52 -7.88 -0.10 -12.59
N TRP A 53 -7.79 -1.41 -12.60
CA TRP A 53 -6.85 -2.15 -13.42
C TRP A 53 -7.45 -2.44 -14.80
N HIS A 54 -6.85 -1.83 -15.81
CA HIS A 54 -7.00 -2.23 -17.21
C HIS A 54 -5.88 -3.23 -17.50
N PHE A 55 -6.09 -4.34 -18.20
CA PHE A 55 -5.02 -5.32 -18.41
C PHE A 55 -4.24 -5.06 -19.72
N PRO A 56 -3.03 -4.47 -19.71
CA PRO A 56 -2.35 -3.75 -18.61
C PRO A 56 -2.67 -2.23 -18.59
N GLY A 57 -2.52 -1.60 -17.42
CA GLY A 57 -2.90 -0.20 -17.21
C GLY A 57 -3.46 0.08 -15.82
N PHE A 58 -2.97 1.14 -15.19
CA PHE A 58 -3.48 1.64 -13.91
C PHE A 58 -4.18 2.97 -14.13
N GLU A 59 -5.49 3.02 -13.87
CA GLU A 59 -6.25 4.26 -13.80
C GLU A 59 -6.33 4.71 -12.34
N ALA A 60 -5.59 5.77 -12.00
CA ALA A 60 -5.63 6.36 -10.66
C ALA A 60 -6.99 7.03 -10.40
N ARG A 61 -7.51 6.85 -9.18
CA ARG A 61 -8.84 7.32 -8.78
C ARG A 61 -8.71 8.28 -7.61
N LEU A 62 -9.00 9.56 -7.86
CA LEU A 62 -8.88 10.64 -6.86
C LEU A 62 -9.87 10.47 -5.70
N ASP A 63 -10.96 9.75 -5.93
CA ASP A 63 -11.95 9.32 -4.95
C ASP A 63 -11.48 8.15 -4.07
N CYS A 64 -10.31 7.56 -4.37
CA CYS A 64 -9.73 6.43 -3.63
C CYS A 64 -8.33 6.76 -3.10
N ILE A 65 -8.21 7.86 -2.34
CA ILE A 65 -6.95 8.25 -1.70
C ILE A 65 -7.14 8.22 -0.18
N TRP A 66 -6.20 7.58 0.50
CA TRP A 66 -6.07 7.62 1.95
C TRP A 66 -4.71 8.17 2.33
N ASP A 67 -4.70 9.11 3.25
CA ASP A 67 -3.51 9.71 3.84
C ASP A 67 -3.39 9.29 5.30
N GLY A 68 -2.19 8.81 5.65
CA GLY A 68 -1.85 8.29 6.96
C GLY A 68 -0.90 9.20 7.72
N ALA A 69 -0.27 8.62 8.74
CA ALA A 69 0.76 9.29 9.52
C ALA A 69 2.07 9.45 8.74
N ASP A 70 2.68 10.62 8.89
CA ASP A 70 4.07 10.84 8.46
C ASP A 70 5.05 10.31 9.52
N PRO A 71 6.16 9.67 9.13
CA PRO A 71 7.22 9.36 10.08
C PRO A 71 7.91 10.65 10.58
N PRO A 72 8.48 10.66 11.80
CA PRO A 72 8.68 9.50 12.66
C PRO A 72 7.45 9.14 13.51
N VAL A 73 7.23 7.84 13.70
CA VAL A 73 6.18 7.28 14.56
C VAL A 73 6.73 6.10 15.37
N ASP A 74 6.15 5.84 16.54
CA ASP A 74 6.46 4.61 17.28
C ASP A 74 5.73 3.40 16.69
N SER A 75 6.14 2.19 17.09
CA SER A 75 5.58 0.94 16.57
C SER A 75 4.09 0.75 16.86
N THR A 76 3.57 1.31 17.96
CA THR A 76 2.16 1.18 18.32
C THR A 76 1.31 2.09 17.43
N ALA A 77 1.74 3.35 17.27
CA ALA A 77 1.10 4.30 16.37
C ALA A 77 1.15 3.83 14.91
N ALA A 78 2.29 3.31 14.45
CA ALA A 78 2.43 2.74 13.12
C ALA A 78 1.47 1.57 12.90
N ASN A 79 1.40 0.63 13.85
CA ASN A 79 0.50 -0.53 13.72
C ASN A 79 -0.97 -0.10 13.62
N GLN A 80 -1.43 0.82 14.48
CA GLN A 80 -2.80 1.34 14.42
C GLN A 80 -3.10 2.07 13.10
N ASN A 81 -2.17 2.92 12.67
CA ASN A 81 -2.27 3.63 11.39
C ASN A 81 -2.36 2.66 10.21
N ASN A 82 -1.50 1.64 10.17
CA ASN A 82 -1.45 0.71 9.06
C ASN A 82 -2.71 -0.18 9.03
N LEU A 83 -3.25 -0.57 10.19
CA LEU A 83 -4.55 -1.26 10.25
C LEU A 83 -5.70 -0.38 9.72
N ALA A 84 -5.68 0.92 9.99
CA ALA A 84 -6.66 1.84 9.42
C ALA A 84 -6.54 1.95 7.88
N ALA A 85 -5.31 1.91 7.34
CA ALA A 85 -5.08 1.81 5.90
C ALA A 85 -5.64 0.51 5.29
N ALA A 86 -5.46 -0.62 6.00
CA ALA A 86 -6.03 -1.90 5.59
C ALA A 86 -7.56 -1.87 5.54
N ASP A 87 -8.19 -1.26 6.55
CA ASP A 87 -9.64 -1.10 6.61
C ASP A 87 -10.18 -0.19 5.50
N PHE A 88 -9.45 0.87 5.17
CA PHE A 88 -9.75 1.71 4.01
C PHE A 88 -9.74 0.90 2.70
N ILE A 89 -8.68 0.11 2.45
CA ILE A 89 -8.60 -0.73 1.25
C ILE A 89 -9.78 -1.70 1.19
N ARG A 90 -10.15 -2.34 2.32
CA ARG A 90 -11.32 -3.24 2.38
C ARG A 90 -12.61 -2.55 1.99
N ALA A 91 -12.84 -1.32 2.46
CA ALA A 91 -14.04 -0.55 2.15
C ALA A 91 -14.11 -0.19 0.65
N GLU A 92 -12.97 0.15 0.04
CA GLU A 92 -12.86 0.57 -1.36
C GLU A 92 -12.80 -0.59 -2.37
N SER A 93 -12.52 -1.81 -1.90
CA SER A 93 -12.28 -3.01 -2.74
C SER A 93 -13.49 -3.44 -3.60
N ASN A 94 -14.69 -2.92 -3.34
CA ASN A 94 -15.87 -3.19 -4.17
C ASN A 94 -15.87 -2.39 -5.48
N VAL A 95 -15.14 -1.27 -5.53
CA VAL A 95 -15.10 -0.35 -6.67
C VAL A 95 -13.69 -0.32 -7.30
N HIS A 96 -12.66 -0.46 -6.47
CA HIS A 96 -11.25 -0.34 -6.85
C HIS A 96 -10.55 -1.69 -6.69
N ASP A 97 -9.85 -2.16 -7.72
CA ASP A 97 -9.27 -3.51 -7.77
C ASP A 97 -7.72 -3.53 -7.84
N VAL A 98 -7.11 -2.34 -7.76
CA VAL A 98 -5.66 -2.15 -7.73
C VAL A 98 -5.29 -0.97 -6.83
N PHE A 99 -4.20 -1.12 -6.08
CA PHE A 99 -3.73 -0.16 -5.11
C PHE A 99 -2.22 0.07 -5.22
N VAL A 100 -1.78 1.25 -4.83
CA VAL A 100 -0.38 1.64 -4.64
C VAL A 100 -0.22 2.09 -3.20
N VAL A 101 0.78 1.54 -2.52
CA VAL A 101 1.06 1.81 -1.11
C VAL A 101 2.37 2.59 -1.00
N THR A 102 2.35 3.70 -0.28
CA THR A 102 3.55 4.42 0.14
C THR A 102 3.82 4.08 1.60
N ALA A 103 4.94 3.40 1.84
CA ALA A 103 5.36 2.93 3.15
C ALA A 103 6.84 3.29 3.42
N PRO A 104 7.14 4.49 3.96
CA PRO A 104 8.48 4.85 4.42
C PRO A 104 8.89 4.11 5.72
N CYS A 105 10.16 4.26 6.09
CA CYS A 105 10.65 3.80 7.39
C CYS A 105 9.97 4.58 8.53
N MET A 106 9.61 3.91 9.63
CA MET A 106 9.01 4.56 10.79
C MET A 106 9.90 5.64 11.42
N THR A 107 11.21 5.63 11.16
CA THR A 107 12.15 6.61 11.73
C THR A 107 12.32 7.87 10.89
N GLY A 108 11.76 7.92 9.68
CA GLY A 108 11.89 9.06 8.77
C GLY A 108 11.79 8.69 7.29
N TRP A 109 11.88 9.72 6.44
CA TRP A 109 11.92 9.62 4.98
C TRP A 109 13.29 9.18 4.46
#